data_AF-A0A3D3X4A8-F1
#
_entry.id   AF-A0A3D3X4A8-F1
#
_cell.length_a   1.000
_cell.length_b   1.000
_cell.length_c   1.000
_cell.angle_alpha   90.00
_cell.angle_beta   90.00
_cell.angle_gamma   90.00
#
_symmetry.space_group_name_H-M   'P 1'
#
loop_
_entity.id
_entity.type
_entity.pdbx_description
1 polymer ?
#
loop_
_entity_poly.entity_id
_entity_poly.type
_entity_poly.pdbx_seq_one_letter_code
_entity_poly.pdbx_strand_id
1 'polypeptide(L)'
;QTGLLTALFKWQPGSSLPFHEHPEIEQTYVLEGSLKDEEGEVTAGNYVWRPPKSRHVATSPKGALILSFFLKPNIFLEEKVLD
;
A
#
# COMPACT_ATOMS: atom_id res chain seq x y z
N GLN A 1 7.96 20.78 -5.26
CA GLN A 1 8.10 19.31 -5.43
C GLN A 1 6.73 18.75 -5.78
N THR A 2 6.66 17.74 -6.66
CA THR A 2 5.40 17.16 -7.18
C THR A 2 4.77 16.12 -6.25
N GLY A 3 5.47 15.70 -5.19
CA GLY A 3 5.03 14.62 -4.30
C GLY A 3 5.34 13.21 -4.82
N LEU A 4 6.14 13.09 -5.89
CA LEU A 4 6.65 11.82 -6.39
C LEU A 4 7.61 11.20 -5.36
N LEU A 5 7.42 9.91 -5.07
CA LEU A 5 8.22 9.18 -4.09
C LEU A 5 8.55 7.78 -4.62
N THR A 6 9.81 7.40 -4.48
CA THR A 6 10.24 5.99 -4.52
C THR A 6 10.88 5.69 -3.19
N ALA A 7 10.39 4.65 -2.51
CA ALA A 7 10.81 4.35 -1.16
C ALA A 7 10.87 2.85 -0.91
N LEU A 8 11.89 2.45 -0.13
CA LEU A 8 11.99 1.12 0.45
C LEU A 8 11.41 1.20 1.87
N PHE A 9 10.29 0.52 2.11
CA PHE A 9 9.67 0.48 3.43
C PHE A 9 9.91 -0.87 4.10
N LYS A 10 10.21 -0.83 5.39
CA LYS A 10 10.21 -2.00 6.28
C LYS A 10 9.03 -1.91 7.23
N TRP A 11 8.00 -2.70 6.96
CA TRP A 11 6.83 -2.85 7.82
C TRP A 11 7.09 -3.92 8.86
N GLN A 12 6.82 -3.62 10.14
CA GLN A 12 6.89 -4.60 11.21
C GLN A 12 5.66 -5.53 11.17
N PRO A 13 5.73 -6.74 11.73
CA PRO A 13 4.55 -7.59 11.90
C PRO A 13 3.39 -6.86 12.56
N GLY A 14 2.19 -6.99 12.00
CA GLY A 14 0.98 -6.31 12.47
C GLY A 14 0.85 -4.84 12.01
N SER A 15 1.77 -4.34 11.18
CA SER A 15 1.68 -2.98 10.65
C SER A 15 0.43 -2.82 9.77
N SER A 16 -0.19 -1.64 9.87
CA SER A 16 -1.30 -1.24 9.01
C SER A 16 -1.15 0.21 8.59
N LEU A 17 -1.58 0.50 7.36
CA LEU A 17 -1.78 1.84 6.86
C LEU A 17 -3.29 2.11 6.86
N PRO A 18 -3.77 3.13 7.59
CA PRO A 18 -5.20 3.42 7.70
C PRO A 18 -5.86 3.65 6.34
N PHE A 19 -7.19 3.70 6.34
CA PHE A 19 -7.98 3.86 5.13
C PHE A 19 -7.52 5.10 4.34
N HIS A 20 -7.16 4.88 3.08
CA HIS A 20 -6.62 5.93 2.22
C HIS A 20 -6.96 5.70 0.76
N GLU A 21 -6.88 6.78 -0.02
CA GLU A 21 -6.99 6.79 -1.48
C GLU A 21 -5.62 7.06 -2.11
N HIS A 22 -5.32 6.34 -3.20
CA HIS A 22 -4.20 6.64 -4.11
C HIS A 22 -4.69 7.61 -5.21
N PRO A 23 -4.27 8.89 -5.23
CA PRO A 23 -4.79 9.84 -6.23
C PRO A 23 -4.36 9.54 -7.67
N GLU A 24 -3.25 8.82 -7.80
CA GLU A 24 -2.68 8.32 -9.06
C GLU A 24 -2.22 6.88 -8.83
N ILE A 25 -1.64 6.25 -9.85
CA ILE A 25 -1.12 4.89 -9.72
C ILE A 25 -0.09 4.76 -8.57
N GLU A 26 -0.28 3.72 -7.77
CA GLU A 26 0.72 3.18 -6.85
C GLU A 26 1.21 1.83 -7.38
N GLN A 27 2.50 1.58 -7.23
CA GLN A 27 3.15 0.35 -7.67
C GLN A 27 4.03 -0.15 -6.54
N THR A 28 3.92 -1.43 -6.17
CA THR A 28 4.75 -2.03 -5.13
C THR A 28 5.25 -3.41 -5.54
N TYR A 29 6.54 -3.62 -5.37
CA TYR A 29 7.16 -4.94 -5.42
C TYR A 29 7.48 -5.43 -4.00
N VAL A 30 7.05 -6.65 -3.67
CA VAL A 30 7.29 -7.24 -2.35
C VAL A 30 8.60 -8.01 -2.37
N LEU A 31 9.57 -7.56 -1.57
CA LEU A 31 10.88 -8.19 -1.43
C LEU A 31 10.86 -9.29 -0.37
N GLU A 32 10.19 -9.04 0.75
CA GLU A 32 10.00 -10.01 1.85
C GLU A 32 8.61 -9.84 2.46
N GLY A 33 8.05 -10.93 3.00
CA GLY A 33 6.75 -10.90 3.67
C GLY A 33 5.57 -10.72 2.72
N SER A 34 4.58 -9.92 3.12
CA SER A 34 3.36 -9.70 2.34
C SER A 34 2.65 -8.38 2.64
N LEU A 35 1.90 -7.90 1.65
CA LEU A 35 0.88 -6.85 1.81
C LEU A 35 -0.49 -7.46 1.55
N LYS A 36 -1.47 -7.06 2.37
CA LYS A 36 -2.84 -7.55 2.28
C LYS A 36 -3.84 -6.41 2.38
N ASP A 37 -4.85 -6.44 1.53
CA ASP A 37 -6.05 -5.62 1.60
C ASP A 37 -7.29 -6.49 1.30
N GLU A 38 -8.44 -5.87 1.06
CA GLU A 38 -9.69 -6.57 0.71
C GLU A 38 -9.64 -7.37 -0.60
N GLU A 39 -8.74 -7.04 -1.52
CA GLU A 39 -8.64 -7.74 -2.82
C GLU A 39 -7.79 -9.01 -2.71
N GLY A 40 -6.97 -9.12 -1.66
CA GLY A 40 -6.18 -10.31 -1.37
C GLY A 40 -4.83 -9.99 -0.75
N GLU A 41 -3.92 -10.96 -0.85
CA GLU A 41 -2.57 -10.86 -0.31
C GLU A 41 -1.54 -11.03 -1.42
N VAL A 42 -0.63 -10.06 -1.56
CA VAL A 42 0.54 -10.13 -2.44
C VAL A 42 1.76 -10.49 -1.59
N THR A 43 2.48 -11.53 -2.00
CA THR A 43 3.63 -12.09 -1.26
C THR A 43 4.95 -11.79 -1.94
N ALA A 44 6.05 -11.99 -1.23
CA ALA A 44 7.42 -11.81 -1.73
C ALA A 44 7.64 -12.43 -3.12
N GLY A 45 8.33 -11.69 -3.99
CA GLY A 45 8.56 -12.05 -5.38
C GLY A 45 7.48 -11.55 -6.34
N ASN A 46 6.33 -11.11 -5.83
CA ASN A 46 5.21 -10.62 -6.62
C ASN A 46 5.08 -9.09 -6.59
N TYR A 47 4.30 -8.60 -7.53
CA TYR A 47 4.03 -7.20 -7.77
C TYR A 47 2.55 -6.90 -7.61
N VAL A 48 2.23 -5.74 -7.04
CA VAL A 48 0.89 -5.17 -7.02
C VAL A 48 0.92 -3.76 -7.58
N TRP A 49 -0.11 -3.41 -8.32
CA TRP A 49 -0.37 -2.03 -8.69
C TRP A 49 -1.78 -1.67 -8.28
N ARG A 50 -1.97 -0.42 -7.91
CA ARG A 50 -3.26 0.13 -7.50
C ARG A 50 -3.61 1.28 -8.42
N PRO A 51 -4.74 1.20 -9.14
CA PRO A 51 -5.11 2.23 -10.09
C PRO A 51 -5.49 3.54 -9.37
N PRO A 52 -5.46 4.68 -10.07
CA PRO A 52 -5.95 5.95 -9.52
C PRO A 52 -7.35 5.80 -8.90
N LYS A 53 -7.54 6.43 -7.74
CA LYS A 53 -8.76 6.42 -6.91
C LYS A 53 -9.06 5.11 -6.19
N SER A 54 -8.17 4.11 -6.26
CA SER A 54 -8.30 2.92 -5.40
C SER A 54 -8.27 3.34 -3.94
N ARG A 55 -9.10 2.70 -3.11
CA ARG A 55 -9.23 2.97 -1.67
C ARG A 55 -9.15 1.68 -0.90
N HIS A 56 -8.34 1.64 0.14
CA HIS A 56 -8.14 0.41 0.89
C HIS A 56 -7.49 0.65 2.26
N VAL A 57 -7.51 -0.39 3.09
CA VAL A 57 -6.66 -0.50 4.27
C VAL A 57 -5.57 -1.50 3.95
N ALA A 58 -4.31 -1.05 3.95
CA ALA A 58 -3.18 -1.94 3.69
C ALA A 58 -2.66 -2.50 5.02
N THR A 59 -2.47 -3.82 5.08
CA THR A 59 -2.00 -4.51 6.29
C THR A 59 -0.85 -5.45 5.96
N SER A 60 -0.02 -5.73 6.97
CA SER A 60 1.03 -6.74 6.86
C SER A 60 1.08 -7.58 8.14
N PRO A 61 0.33 -8.70 8.21
CA PRO A 61 0.24 -9.52 9.42
C PRO A 61 1.61 -10.07 9.87
N LYS A 62 2.48 -10.40 8.92
CA LYS A 62 3.82 -10.98 9.17
C LYS A 62 4.98 -10.00 8.93
N GLY A 63 4.68 -8.73 8.62
CA GLY A 63 5.67 -7.74 8.24
C GLY A 63 6.05 -7.86 6.76
N ALA A 64 6.70 -6.82 6.24
CA ALA A 64 7.10 -6.79 4.84
C ALA A 64 8.31 -5.88 4.60
N LEU A 65 9.12 -6.24 3.60
CA LEU A 65 10.07 -5.33 2.96
C LEU A 65 9.55 -5.06 1.55
N ILE A 66 9.27 -3.79 1.23
CA ILE A 66 8.59 -3.41 -0.01
C ILE A 66 9.27 -2.24 -0.69
N LEU A 67 9.40 -2.32 -2.01
CA LEU A 67 9.81 -1.20 -2.85
C LEU A 67 8.56 -0.61 -3.50
N SER A 68 8.23 0.63 -3.15
CA SER A 68 6.99 1.29 -3.55
C SER A 68 7.26 2.58 -4.33
N PHE A 69 6.40 2.85 -5.31
CA PHE A 69 6.47 4.00 -6.20
C PHE A 69 5.13 4.72 -6.17
N PHE A 70 5.17 6.02 -5.89
CA PHE A 70 4.01 6.90 -5.81
C PHE A 70 4.22 8.09 -6.75
N LEU A 71 3.23 8.39 -7.59
CA LEU A 71 3.24 9.62 -8.40
C LEU A 71 2.72 10.83 -7.61
N LYS A 72 1.86 10.60 -6.61
CA LYS A 72 1.33 11.60 -5.68
C LYS A 72 1.18 11.00 -4.27
N PRO A 73 1.19 11.82 -3.21
CA PRO A 73 0.98 11.35 -1.83
C PRO A 73 -0.43 10.78 -1.63
N ASN A 74 -0.55 9.81 -0.72
CA ASN A 74 -1.84 9.25 -0.31
C ASN A 74 -2.75 10.29 0.35
N ILE A 75 -4.06 10.15 0.18
CA ILE A 75 -5.07 10.92 0.91
C ILE A 75 -5.68 10.01 1.97
N PHE A 76 -5.46 10.31 3.25
CA PHE A 76 -6.08 9.58 4.36
C PHE A 76 -7.52 10.02 4.57
N LEU A 77 -8.41 9.06 4.82
CA LEU A 77 -9.85 9.26 4.93
C LEU A 77 -10.31 8.96 6.37
N GLU A 78 -11.38 9.63 6.81
CA GLU A 78 -11.79 9.63 8.22
C GLU A 78 -12.34 8.28 8.72
N GLU A 79 -12.92 7.43 7.86
CA GLU A 79 -13.22 6.01 8.13
C GLU A 79 -13.82 5.33 6.89
N LYS A 80 -13.71 3.99 6.78
CA LYS A 80 -14.42 3.23 5.75
C LYS A 80 -15.86 3.05 6.22
N VAL A 81 -16.80 3.81 5.68
CA VAL A 81 -18.23 3.52 5.88
C VAL A 81 -18.48 2.15 5.26
N LEU A 82 -18.75 1.16 6.11
CA LEU A 82 -19.21 -0.15 5.69
C LEU A 82 -20.71 0.00 5.43
N ASP A 83 -21.10 -0.08 4.15
CA ASP A 83 -22.50 -0.31 3.77
C ASP A 83 -22.91 -1.77 4.10
#